data_AF-A0A660YN95-F1
#
_entry.id   AF-A0A660YN95-F1
#
_cell.length_a   1.000
_cell.length_b   1.000
_cell.length_c   1.000
_cell.angle_alpha   90.00
_cell.angle_beta   90.00
_cell.angle_gamma   90.00
#
_symmetry.space_group_name_H-M   'P 1'
#
loop_
_entity.id
_entity.type
_entity.pdbx_description
1 polymer ?
#
loop_
_entity_poly.entity_id
_entity_poly.type
_entity_poly.pdbx_seq_one_letter_code
_entity_poly.pdbx_strand_id
1 'polypeptide(L)'
;MKKYICPICSSSITVEEYLPYLNSDEDVSDVSRGVFGSKELVFCKKCGFGFVAPPVEQKELSKYYKNLYRTPGARYGIKSGSIIFDRFLIETRSLSQIMLARMFREFKPGDSFLDIGGGNGFSSHAVKNLCPGVSLFVVEPDKHSRGFLNSLGVHLYDGFFNDKPIPDLDNRKFDFILMSHVLEHYNSEDIPGVLSHVKRLMTDESVFVCEVPVEDVKNHISQRNAVIPHLSHFSEKSFAIALEHAGFEIKFIGRAGKSTEEWWQEQESITRINGIAAIRKFIAGLFPKFIKKAVRRIYKPFTGPDIFNVLSNRDFQYSSNGVYLRAVAYKKS
;
A
#
# COMPACT_ATOMS: atom_id res chain seq x y z
N MET A 1 -28.21 13.97 18.27
CA MET A 1 -26.75 14.04 18.03
C MET A 1 -26.21 12.62 17.90
N LYS A 2 -25.66 12.24 16.73
CA LYS A 2 -25.04 10.92 16.54
C LYS A 2 -23.79 10.82 17.41
N LYS A 3 -23.78 9.93 18.40
CA LYS A 3 -22.58 9.60 19.18
C LYS A 3 -21.92 8.38 18.54
N TYR A 4 -20.67 8.51 18.12
CA TYR A 4 -19.88 7.37 17.64
C TYR A 4 -19.01 6.83 18.77
N ILE A 5 -18.70 5.53 18.72
CA ILE A 5 -17.65 4.91 19.52
C ILE A 5 -16.50 4.65 18.56
N CYS A 6 -15.29 5.10 18.90
CA CYS A 6 -14.12 4.85 18.07
C CYS A 6 -13.86 3.34 17.98
N PRO A 7 -13.84 2.73 16.78
CA PRO A 7 -13.67 1.28 16.62
C PRO A 7 -12.26 0.79 17.00
N ILE A 8 -11.29 1.71 17.06
CA ILE A 8 -9.91 1.39 17.42
C ILE A 8 -9.70 1.42 18.95
N CYS A 9 -10.08 2.52 19.62
CA CYS A 9 -9.79 2.72 21.05
C CYS A 9 -11.02 2.75 21.97
N SER A 10 -12.20 2.38 21.45
CA SER A 10 -13.48 2.29 22.17
C SER A 10 -13.92 3.57 22.89
N SER A 11 -13.34 4.71 22.54
CA SER A 11 -13.61 5.98 23.20
C SER A 11 -14.79 6.68 22.55
N SER A 12 -15.65 7.33 23.34
CA SER A 12 -16.79 8.09 22.83
C SER A 12 -16.33 9.30 22.01
N ILE A 13 -16.97 9.51 20.86
CA ILE A 13 -16.74 10.64 19.96
C ILE A 13 -17.95 11.58 20.05
N THR A 14 -17.70 12.85 20.39
CA THR A 14 -18.72 13.92 20.46
C THR A 14 -18.79 14.71 19.15
N VAL A 15 -19.93 15.37 18.89
CA VAL A 15 -20.37 15.86 17.56
C VAL A 15 -19.62 17.10 17.03
N GLU A 16 -18.45 17.46 17.55
CA GLU A 16 -17.66 18.62 17.09
C GLU A 16 -16.59 18.25 16.05
N GLU A 17 -16.68 17.07 15.43
CA GLU A 17 -15.59 16.42 14.68
C GLU A 17 -16.02 15.89 13.30
N TYR A 18 -17.00 16.54 12.66
CA TYR A 18 -17.40 16.24 11.28
C TYR A 18 -16.64 17.13 10.32
N LEU A 19 -15.95 16.50 9.36
CA LEU A 19 -15.30 17.20 8.26
C LEU A 19 -15.86 16.69 6.93
N PRO A 20 -15.88 17.54 5.87
CA PRO A 20 -16.13 17.06 4.52
C PRO A 20 -15.18 15.92 4.16
N TYR A 21 -15.70 14.89 3.51
CA TYR A 21 -14.87 13.91 2.83
C TYR A 21 -14.42 14.54 1.52
N LEU A 22 -13.18 15.03 1.50
CA LEU A 22 -12.66 15.82 0.39
C LEU A 22 -12.34 14.91 -0.80
N ASN A 23 -12.96 15.24 -1.93
CA ASN A 23 -12.69 14.65 -3.24
C ASN A 23 -11.75 15.61 -3.99
N SER A 24 -10.71 15.12 -4.67
CA SER A 24 -9.92 15.96 -5.58
C SER A 24 -10.71 16.12 -6.87
N ASP A 25 -10.88 17.35 -7.33
CA ASP A 25 -11.61 17.65 -8.56
C ASP A 25 -11.01 16.98 -9.82
N GLU A 26 -9.72 16.61 -9.77
CA GLU A 26 -9.02 15.88 -10.83
C GLU A 26 -9.20 14.35 -10.81
N ASP A 27 -9.76 13.77 -9.74
CA ASP A 27 -9.71 12.32 -9.48
C ASP A 27 -11.02 11.56 -9.65
N VAL A 28 -12.11 12.27 -9.82
CA VAL A 28 -13.42 11.66 -9.75
C VAL A 28 -13.93 11.43 -11.15
N SER A 29 -13.62 10.25 -11.72
CA SER A 29 -14.56 9.65 -12.66
C SER A 29 -15.96 9.68 -12.01
N ASP A 30 -17.03 9.88 -12.77
CA ASP A 30 -18.40 9.93 -12.23
C ASP A 30 -18.71 8.71 -11.34
N VAL A 31 -18.00 7.61 -11.56
CA VAL A 31 -18.09 6.38 -10.80
C VAL A 31 -17.55 6.51 -9.38
N SER A 32 -16.42 7.17 -9.15
CA SER A 32 -15.89 7.43 -7.80
C SER A 32 -16.80 8.40 -7.03
N ARG A 33 -17.47 9.34 -7.72
CA ARG A 33 -18.47 10.25 -7.11
C ARG A 33 -19.66 9.44 -6.59
N GLY A 34 -20.08 8.41 -7.32
CA GLY A 34 -21.16 7.52 -6.90
C GLY A 34 -20.86 6.73 -5.62
N VAL A 35 -19.62 6.29 -5.43
CA VAL A 35 -19.22 5.48 -4.26
C VAL A 35 -18.98 6.37 -3.02
N PHE A 36 -18.38 7.55 -3.21
CA PHE A 36 -17.82 8.35 -2.13
C PHE A 36 -18.48 9.73 -1.92
N GLY A 37 -19.28 10.22 -2.88
CA GLY A 37 -19.72 11.62 -2.97
C GLY A 37 -20.75 12.11 -1.94
N SER A 38 -21.10 11.31 -0.94
CA SER A 38 -22.08 11.64 0.11
C SER A 38 -21.59 11.30 1.52
N LYS A 39 -20.28 11.16 1.69
CA LYS A 39 -19.69 10.72 2.94
C LYS A 39 -19.11 11.88 3.74
N GLU A 40 -19.06 11.67 5.05
CA GLU A 40 -18.45 12.56 6.03
C GLU A 40 -17.22 11.87 6.61
N LEU A 41 -16.26 12.65 7.10
CA LEU A 41 -15.17 12.14 7.91
C LEU A 41 -15.47 12.42 9.39
N VAL A 42 -15.41 11.38 10.20
CA VAL A 42 -15.44 11.44 11.67
C VAL A 42 -14.03 11.11 12.18
N PHE A 43 -13.56 11.77 13.23
CA PHE A 43 -12.30 11.40 13.87
C PHE A 43 -12.41 11.24 15.38
N CYS A 44 -11.38 10.69 15.99
CA CYS A 44 -11.30 10.46 17.43
C CYS A 44 -10.16 11.28 18.02
N LYS A 45 -10.44 12.34 18.78
CA LYS A 45 -9.41 13.14 19.49
C LYS A 45 -8.47 12.36 20.42
N LYS A 46 -8.88 11.19 20.94
CA LYS A 46 -8.08 10.40 21.90
C LYS A 46 -6.98 9.57 21.23
N CYS A 47 -7.25 8.98 20.06
CA CYS A 47 -6.28 8.15 19.34
C CYS A 47 -5.84 8.72 18.00
N GLY A 48 -6.52 9.73 17.45
CA GLY A 48 -6.21 10.31 16.14
C GLY A 48 -6.76 9.55 14.94
N PHE A 49 -7.47 8.43 15.15
CA PHE A 49 -8.10 7.67 14.08
C PHE A 49 -9.24 8.47 13.43
N GLY A 50 -9.24 8.56 12.11
CA GLY A 50 -10.35 9.06 11.30
C GLY A 50 -11.02 7.95 10.52
N PHE A 51 -12.29 8.11 10.20
CA PHE A 51 -13.02 7.17 9.35
C PHE A 51 -14.19 7.81 8.63
N VAL A 52 -14.54 7.21 7.51
CA VAL A 52 -15.65 7.63 6.66
C VAL A 52 -16.98 7.13 7.24
N ALA A 53 -17.97 8.03 7.31
CA ALA A 53 -19.32 7.76 7.79
C ALA A 53 -20.38 8.37 6.86
N PRO A 54 -21.51 7.68 6.59
CA PRO A 54 -21.78 6.28 6.89
C PRO A 54 -20.85 5.33 6.12
N PRO A 55 -20.65 4.08 6.55
CA PRO A 55 -19.79 3.12 5.85
C PRO A 55 -20.19 2.95 4.38
N VAL A 56 -19.21 2.59 3.54
CA VAL A 56 -19.45 2.22 2.15
C VAL A 56 -19.96 0.79 2.11
N GLU A 57 -21.03 0.53 1.36
CA GLU A 57 -21.56 -0.83 1.21
C GLU A 57 -20.50 -1.76 0.62
N GLN A 58 -20.32 -2.94 1.22
CA GLN A 58 -19.32 -3.91 0.81
C GLN A 58 -19.41 -4.29 -0.68
N LYS A 59 -20.63 -4.33 -1.24
CA LYS A 59 -20.85 -4.63 -2.67
C LYS A 59 -20.26 -3.54 -3.58
N GLU A 60 -20.48 -2.27 -3.23
CA GLU A 60 -19.95 -1.13 -3.99
C GLU A 60 -18.43 -1.05 -3.84
N LEU A 61 -17.90 -1.29 -2.63
CA LEU A 61 -16.46 -1.34 -2.38
C LEU A 61 -15.78 -2.46 -3.20
N SER A 62 -16.36 -3.67 -3.18
CA SER A 62 -15.86 -4.81 -3.95
C SER A 62 -15.88 -4.53 -5.45
N LYS A 63 -16.96 -3.90 -5.95
CA LYS A 63 -17.08 -3.51 -7.36
C LYS A 63 -16.04 -2.47 -7.75
N TYR A 64 -15.80 -1.49 -6.87
CA TYR A 64 -14.80 -0.45 -7.05
C TYR A 64 -13.39 -1.01 -7.20
N TYR A 65 -12.93 -1.83 -6.24
CA TYR A 65 -11.58 -2.41 -6.31
C TYR A 65 -11.43 -3.46 -7.41
N LYS A 66 -12.48 -4.21 -7.72
CA LYS A 66 -12.40 -5.22 -8.78
C LYS A 66 -12.30 -4.63 -10.19
N ASN A 67 -12.96 -3.49 -10.42
CA ASN A 67 -13.20 -3.01 -11.79
C ASN A 67 -12.75 -1.60 -12.08
N LEU A 68 -12.59 -0.72 -11.08
CA LEU A 68 -12.52 0.73 -11.31
C LEU A 68 -11.21 1.33 -10.82
N TYR A 69 -10.73 0.88 -9.67
CA TYR A 69 -9.56 1.45 -9.00
C TYR A 69 -8.32 1.53 -9.91
N ARG A 70 -8.04 0.47 -10.67
CA ARG A 70 -6.87 0.39 -11.57
C ARG A 70 -7.23 0.41 -13.06
N THR A 71 -8.44 0.85 -13.40
CA THR A 71 -8.83 1.03 -14.80
C THR A 71 -7.85 1.98 -15.51
N PRO A 72 -7.42 1.67 -16.75
CA PRO A 72 -6.59 2.58 -17.52
C PRO A 72 -7.20 3.99 -17.63
N GLY A 73 -6.43 5.02 -17.28
CA GLY A 73 -6.90 6.41 -17.24
C GLY A 73 -7.36 6.90 -15.87
N ALA A 74 -7.57 6.01 -14.89
CA ALA A 74 -7.71 6.40 -13.49
C ALA A 74 -6.35 6.82 -12.90
N ARG A 75 -6.34 7.57 -11.78
CA ARG A 75 -5.12 8.00 -11.07
C ARG A 75 -4.20 6.83 -10.70
N TYR A 76 -4.79 5.73 -10.23
CA TYR A 76 -4.08 4.48 -9.90
C TYR A 76 -4.14 3.44 -11.03
N GLY A 77 -4.52 3.89 -12.23
CA GLY A 77 -4.69 3.07 -13.42
C GLY A 77 -3.40 2.42 -13.89
N ILE A 78 -3.47 1.14 -14.24
CA ILE A 78 -2.33 0.43 -14.85
C ILE A 78 -2.26 0.81 -16.33
N LYS A 79 -1.20 1.50 -16.75
CA LYS A 79 -0.97 1.85 -18.16
C LYS A 79 -0.49 0.62 -18.94
N SER A 80 -1.15 0.33 -20.06
CA SER A 80 -0.71 -0.72 -20.99
C SER A 80 0.72 -0.42 -21.49
N GLY A 81 1.66 -1.31 -21.17
CA GLY A 81 3.08 -1.20 -21.60
C GLY A 81 4.07 -0.69 -20.55
N SER A 82 3.63 -0.06 -19.45
CA SER A 82 4.55 0.39 -18.37
C SER A 82 5.17 -0.80 -17.62
N ILE A 83 4.40 -1.88 -17.48
CA ILE A 83 4.82 -3.15 -16.88
C ILE A 83 6.02 -3.80 -17.60
N ILE A 84 6.22 -3.54 -18.89
CA ILE A 84 7.27 -4.20 -19.68
C ILE A 84 8.64 -3.54 -19.44
N PHE A 85 8.67 -2.23 -19.22
CA PHE A 85 9.92 -1.48 -18.98
C PHE A 85 10.47 -1.65 -17.55
N ASP A 86 9.62 -2.03 -16.60
CA ASP A 86 9.96 -2.05 -15.16
C ASP A 86 10.34 -3.43 -14.62
N ARG A 87 10.26 -4.49 -15.45
CA ARG A 87 10.57 -5.88 -15.03
C ARG A 87 12.00 -6.09 -14.51
N PHE A 88 12.90 -5.14 -14.75
CA PHE A 88 14.30 -5.22 -14.33
C PHE A 88 14.64 -4.35 -13.11
N LEU A 89 13.73 -3.46 -12.69
CA LEU A 89 13.95 -2.59 -11.54
C LEU A 89 13.09 -3.08 -10.37
N ILE A 90 13.70 -3.13 -9.19
CA ILE A 90 12.98 -3.40 -7.95
C ILE A 90 12.55 -2.03 -7.41
N GLU A 91 11.25 -1.85 -7.24
CA GLU A 91 10.68 -0.63 -6.68
C GLU A 91 11.18 -0.41 -5.23
N THR A 92 11.54 0.83 -4.89
CA THR A 92 12.31 1.12 -3.67
C THR A 92 11.52 0.90 -2.40
N ARG A 93 10.23 1.20 -2.37
CA ARG A 93 9.35 0.93 -1.23
C ARG A 93 9.24 -0.58 -1.01
N SER A 94 9.00 -1.35 -2.05
CA SER A 94 8.95 -2.81 -2.04
C SER A 94 10.28 -3.41 -1.53
N LEU A 95 11.41 -2.93 -2.06
CA LEU A 95 12.74 -3.35 -1.57
C LEU A 95 12.89 -3.05 -0.08
N SER A 96 12.52 -1.84 0.37
CA SER A 96 12.65 -1.44 1.77
C SER A 96 11.77 -2.27 2.72
N GLN A 97 10.57 -2.67 2.29
CA GLN A 97 9.67 -3.55 3.04
C GLN A 97 10.24 -4.96 3.18
N ILE A 98 10.79 -5.52 2.09
CA ILE A 98 11.42 -6.85 2.13
C ILE A 98 12.71 -6.83 2.95
N MET A 99 13.52 -5.77 2.84
CA MET A 99 14.72 -5.61 3.69
C MET A 99 14.34 -5.45 5.17
N LEU A 100 13.29 -4.71 5.49
CA LEU A 100 12.80 -4.62 6.85
C LEU A 100 12.39 -6.01 7.37
N ALA A 101 11.59 -6.77 6.61
CA ALA A 101 11.20 -8.13 7.01
C ALA A 101 12.42 -9.03 7.30
N ARG A 102 13.47 -8.92 6.47
CA ARG A 102 14.73 -9.65 6.65
C ARG A 102 15.45 -9.36 7.96
N MET A 103 15.30 -8.16 8.52
CA MET A 103 15.90 -7.82 9.81
C MET A 103 15.27 -8.60 10.97
N PHE A 104 14.06 -9.13 10.79
CA PHE A 104 13.31 -9.87 11.82
C PHE A 104 13.35 -11.38 11.59
N ARG A 105 13.42 -11.83 10.32
CA ARG A 105 13.60 -13.23 9.94
C ARG A 105 14.19 -13.31 8.53
N GLU A 106 15.27 -14.08 8.36
CA GLU A 106 15.83 -14.35 7.03
C GLU A 106 14.86 -15.17 6.18
N PHE A 107 14.73 -14.83 4.90
CA PHE A 107 14.00 -15.64 3.93
C PHE A 107 14.82 -16.87 3.55
N LYS A 108 14.19 -18.04 3.55
CA LYS A 108 14.79 -19.32 3.17
C LYS A 108 14.07 -19.92 1.95
N PRO A 109 14.78 -20.68 1.10
CA PRO A 109 14.10 -21.50 0.10
C PRO A 109 13.06 -22.41 0.74
N GLY A 110 11.85 -22.43 0.19
CA GLY A 110 10.70 -23.15 0.76
C GLY A 110 9.77 -22.27 1.60
N ASP A 111 10.20 -21.07 2.02
CA ASP A 111 9.31 -20.12 2.69
C ASP A 111 8.17 -19.67 1.76
N SER A 112 7.11 -19.18 2.38
CA SER A 112 5.89 -18.71 1.74
C SER A 112 5.64 -17.23 2.05
N PHE A 113 5.46 -16.43 0.99
CA PHE A 113 5.18 -15.00 1.07
C PHE A 113 3.77 -14.71 0.57
N LEU A 114 2.93 -14.11 1.42
CA LEU A 114 1.60 -13.63 1.08
C LEU A 114 1.59 -12.11 0.93
N ASP A 115 1.21 -11.64 -0.26
CA ASP A 115 0.98 -10.24 -0.60
C ASP A 115 -0.53 -9.95 -0.61
N ILE A 116 -1.05 -9.29 0.43
CA ILE A 116 -2.46 -8.91 0.50
C ILE A 116 -2.62 -7.55 -0.17
N GLY A 117 -3.46 -7.47 -1.21
CA GLY A 117 -3.61 -6.28 -2.05
C GLY A 117 -2.43 -6.05 -2.99
N GLY A 118 -1.92 -7.12 -3.60
CA GLY A 118 -0.66 -7.11 -4.35
C GLY A 118 -0.60 -6.15 -5.53
N GLY A 119 -1.72 -5.57 -5.96
CA GLY A 119 -1.77 -4.43 -6.87
C GLY A 119 -0.99 -4.65 -8.15
N ASN A 120 -0.05 -3.76 -8.43
CA ASN A 120 0.82 -3.86 -9.61
C ASN A 120 1.97 -4.89 -9.47
N GLY A 121 2.00 -5.70 -8.40
CA GLY A 121 2.91 -6.82 -8.20
C GLY A 121 4.34 -6.47 -7.82
N PHE A 122 4.64 -5.23 -7.43
CA PHE A 122 6.01 -4.80 -7.12
C PHE A 122 6.63 -5.53 -5.93
N SER A 123 5.88 -5.76 -4.85
CA SER A 123 6.38 -6.50 -3.69
C SER A 123 6.66 -7.96 -4.03
N SER A 124 5.73 -8.63 -4.71
CA SER A 124 5.92 -9.97 -5.24
C SER A 124 7.11 -10.07 -6.22
N HIS A 125 7.32 -9.07 -7.07
CA HIS A 125 8.48 -8.98 -7.96
C HIS A 125 9.78 -8.80 -7.17
N ALA A 126 9.79 -7.97 -6.12
CA ALA A 126 10.94 -7.81 -5.24
C ALA A 126 11.33 -9.14 -4.57
N VAL A 127 10.39 -9.85 -3.97
CA VAL A 127 10.65 -11.16 -3.34
C VAL A 127 11.16 -12.17 -4.37
N LYS A 128 10.55 -12.24 -5.57
CA LYS A 128 11.00 -13.13 -6.65
C LYS A 128 12.47 -12.94 -7.01
N ASN A 129 12.95 -11.70 -7.03
CA ASN A 129 14.32 -11.38 -7.44
C ASN A 129 15.33 -11.44 -6.27
N LEU A 130 14.89 -11.16 -5.04
CA LEU A 130 15.77 -11.03 -3.87
C LEU A 130 15.86 -12.32 -3.03
N CYS A 131 14.83 -13.15 -3.10
CA CYS A 131 14.63 -14.30 -2.21
C CYS A 131 14.32 -15.56 -3.05
N PRO A 132 15.33 -16.11 -3.77
CA PRO A 132 15.12 -17.25 -4.64
C PRO A 132 14.62 -18.47 -3.85
N GLY A 133 13.62 -19.15 -4.39
CA GLY A 133 13.01 -20.34 -3.77
C GLY A 133 11.84 -20.05 -2.81
N VAL A 134 11.44 -18.79 -2.63
CA VAL A 134 10.23 -18.42 -1.89
C VAL A 134 9.00 -18.57 -2.77
N SER A 135 7.95 -19.20 -2.24
CA SER A 135 6.65 -19.36 -2.89
C SER A 135 5.82 -18.09 -2.72
N LEU A 136 5.26 -17.58 -3.81
CA LEU A 136 4.54 -16.30 -3.84
C LEU A 136 3.03 -16.53 -3.91
N PHE A 137 2.29 -15.91 -3.01
CA PHE A 137 0.84 -15.94 -2.93
C PHE A 137 0.32 -14.50 -2.90
N VAL A 138 -0.75 -14.22 -3.63
CA VAL A 138 -1.27 -12.85 -3.77
C VAL A 138 -2.79 -12.86 -3.68
N VAL A 139 -3.36 -12.00 -2.86
CA VAL A 139 -4.80 -11.71 -2.87
C VAL A 139 -5.00 -10.36 -3.54
N GLU A 140 -5.65 -10.35 -4.71
CA GLU A 140 -5.90 -9.12 -5.47
C GLU A 140 -7.19 -9.25 -6.30
N PRO A 141 -8.26 -8.49 -5.96
CA PRO A 141 -9.50 -8.54 -6.71
C PRO A 141 -9.42 -7.86 -8.08
N ASP A 142 -8.57 -6.85 -8.25
CA ASP A 142 -8.50 -6.02 -9.45
C ASP A 142 -8.12 -6.85 -10.69
N LYS A 143 -8.94 -6.75 -11.72
CA LYS A 143 -8.75 -7.50 -12.96
C LYS A 143 -7.60 -6.99 -13.82
N HIS A 144 -7.22 -5.72 -13.69
CA HIS A 144 -6.15 -5.10 -14.48
C HIS A 144 -4.75 -5.49 -13.96
N SER A 145 -4.63 -5.78 -12.67
CA SER A 145 -3.41 -6.28 -12.01
C SER A 145 -2.99 -7.69 -12.46
N ARG A 146 -3.95 -8.54 -12.83
CA ARG A 146 -3.74 -9.99 -13.01
C ARG A 146 -2.69 -10.35 -14.04
N GLY A 147 -2.62 -9.59 -15.15
CA GLY A 147 -1.69 -9.88 -16.23
C GLY A 147 -0.24 -9.89 -15.76
N PHE A 148 0.16 -8.90 -14.94
CA PHE A 148 1.51 -8.86 -14.40
C PHE A 148 1.71 -9.88 -13.29
N LEU A 149 0.78 -9.98 -12.34
CA LEU A 149 0.85 -10.95 -11.24
C LEU A 149 1.02 -12.39 -11.75
N ASN A 150 0.24 -12.80 -12.74
CA ASN A 150 0.37 -14.12 -13.37
C ASN A 150 1.75 -14.30 -14.02
N SER A 151 2.32 -13.24 -14.61
CA SER A 151 3.66 -13.30 -15.20
C SER A 151 4.80 -13.46 -14.18
N LEU A 152 4.52 -13.16 -12.91
CA LEU A 152 5.45 -13.42 -11.81
C LEU A 152 5.40 -14.89 -11.35
N GLY A 153 4.40 -15.68 -11.78
CA GLY A 153 4.23 -17.06 -11.36
C GLY A 153 3.71 -17.21 -9.93
N VAL A 154 2.91 -16.25 -9.46
CA VAL A 154 2.29 -16.28 -8.13
C VAL A 154 1.06 -17.19 -8.10
N HIS A 155 0.70 -17.67 -6.93
CA HIS A 155 -0.62 -18.21 -6.62
C HIS A 155 -1.59 -17.05 -6.37
N LEU A 156 -2.40 -16.72 -7.38
CA LEU A 156 -3.32 -15.58 -7.33
C LEU A 156 -4.71 -15.99 -6.84
N TYR A 157 -5.20 -15.30 -5.80
CA TYR A 157 -6.55 -15.41 -5.27
C TYR A 157 -7.38 -14.17 -5.68
N ASP A 158 -8.43 -14.38 -6.48
CA ASP A 158 -9.42 -13.36 -6.84
C ASP A 158 -10.39 -13.16 -5.67
N GLY A 159 -10.04 -12.30 -4.73
CA GLY A 159 -10.85 -12.05 -3.55
C GLY A 159 -10.59 -10.67 -2.95
N PHE A 160 -11.63 -10.07 -2.40
CA PHE A 160 -11.49 -8.93 -1.50
C PHE A 160 -11.20 -9.49 -0.11
N PHE A 161 -10.02 -9.18 0.44
CA PHE A 161 -9.55 -9.76 1.69
C PHE A 161 -10.32 -9.17 2.88
N ASN A 162 -11.20 -9.92 3.53
CA ASN A 162 -11.97 -9.44 4.68
C ASN A 162 -11.94 -10.48 5.81
N ASP A 163 -12.94 -10.50 6.69
CA ASP A 163 -13.03 -11.49 7.76
C ASP A 163 -13.45 -12.89 7.28
N LYS A 164 -13.97 -13.00 6.06
CA LYS A 164 -14.48 -14.26 5.47
C LYS A 164 -13.35 -15.11 4.90
N PRO A 165 -13.48 -16.45 4.94
CA PRO A 165 -12.53 -17.35 4.32
C PRO A 165 -12.44 -17.16 2.80
N ILE A 166 -11.22 -17.23 2.28
CA ILE A 166 -10.90 -17.37 0.86
C ILE A 166 -10.52 -18.84 0.61
N PRO A 167 -11.24 -19.55 -0.29
CA PRO A 167 -10.94 -20.95 -0.60
C PRO A 167 -9.46 -21.16 -0.94
N ASP A 168 -8.90 -22.27 -0.46
CA ASP A 168 -7.49 -22.69 -0.59
C ASP A 168 -6.43 -21.77 0.05
N LEU A 169 -6.77 -20.52 0.38
CA LEU A 169 -5.91 -19.61 1.14
C LEU A 169 -5.97 -19.98 2.63
N ASP A 170 -7.16 -20.09 3.21
CA ASP A 170 -7.37 -20.30 4.65
C ASP A 170 -6.86 -21.66 5.16
N ASN A 171 -6.56 -22.61 4.28
CA ASN A 171 -5.93 -23.88 4.61
C ASN A 171 -4.39 -23.77 4.76
N ARG A 172 -3.81 -22.59 4.52
CA ARG A 172 -2.37 -22.35 4.52
C ARG A 172 -1.95 -21.51 5.71
N LYS A 173 -0.63 -21.53 5.94
CA LYS A 173 0.07 -20.59 6.80
C LYS A 173 1.22 -19.99 6.00
N PHE A 174 1.57 -18.75 6.32
CA PHE A 174 2.59 -18.01 5.60
C PHE A 174 3.72 -17.59 6.51
N ASP A 175 4.95 -17.72 6.04
CA ASP A 175 6.15 -17.30 6.75
C ASP A 175 6.27 -15.77 6.79
N PHE A 176 5.90 -15.12 5.69
CA PHE A 176 5.89 -13.68 5.56
C PHE A 176 4.56 -13.22 5.01
N ILE A 177 3.98 -12.20 5.63
CA ILE A 177 2.75 -11.56 5.15
C ILE A 177 3.03 -10.07 4.99
N LEU A 178 2.68 -9.51 3.85
CA LEU A 178 2.71 -8.09 3.57
C LEU A 178 1.29 -7.56 3.34
N MET A 179 0.97 -6.44 3.98
CA MET A 179 -0.20 -5.63 3.68
C MET A 179 0.24 -4.17 3.62
N SER A 180 0.50 -3.65 2.41
CA SER A 180 0.98 -2.28 2.19
C SER A 180 -0.07 -1.47 1.43
N HIS A 181 -0.53 -0.39 2.07
CA HIS A 181 -1.56 0.49 1.53
C HIS A 181 -2.86 -0.23 1.14
N VAL A 182 -3.37 -1.02 2.09
CA VAL A 182 -4.62 -1.78 1.94
C VAL A 182 -5.55 -1.57 3.12
N LEU A 183 -5.01 -1.55 4.35
CA LEU A 183 -5.82 -1.49 5.56
C LEU A 183 -6.66 -0.20 5.64
N GLU A 184 -6.17 0.91 5.11
CA GLU A 184 -6.87 2.19 5.03
C GLU A 184 -8.10 2.16 4.11
N HIS A 185 -8.23 1.16 3.24
CA HIS A 185 -9.31 1.03 2.26
C HIS A 185 -10.55 0.31 2.80
N TYR A 186 -10.51 -0.20 4.03
CA TYR A 186 -11.66 -0.86 4.66
C TYR A 186 -12.50 0.11 5.47
N ASN A 187 -13.80 -0.17 5.58
CA ASN A 187 -14.60 0.52 6.57
C ASN A 187 -14.02 0.26 7.96
N SER A 188 -14.14 1.25 8.82
CA SER A 188 -13.57 1.18 10.16
C SER A 188 -14.07 0.00 11.01
N GLU A 189 -15.28 -0.49 10.74
CA GLU A 189 -15.87 -1.65 11.40
C GLU A 189 -15.26 -3.00 10.94
N ASP A 190 -14.67 -3.05 9.74
CA ASP A 190 -14.10 -4.26 9.16
C ASP A 190 -12.63 -4.48 9.58
N ILE A 191 -11.93 -3.43 10.04
CA ILE A 191 -10.51 -3.45 10.40
C ILE A 191 -10.15 -4.59 11.37
N PRO A 192 -10.87 -4.82 12.48
CA PRO A 192 -10.55 -5.91 13.38
C PRO A 192 -10.67 -7.29 12.71
N GLY A 193 -11.67 -7.47 11.85
CA GLY A 193 -11.91 -8.72 11.12
C GLY A 193 -10.82 -9.03 10.09
N VAL A 194 -10.38 -8.01 9.36
CA VAL A 194 -9.25 -8.08 8.42
C VAL A 194 -7.97 -8.49 9.13
N LEU A 195 -7.62 -7.81 10.22
CA LEU A 195 -6.42 -8.11 11.01
C LEU A 195 -6.50 -9.50 11.67
N SER A 196 -7.68 -9.91 12.15
CA SER A 196 -7.92 -11.26 12.66
C SER A 196 -7.70 -12.32 11.57
N HIS A 197 -8.14 -12.07 10.33
CA HIS A 197 -7.88 -12.98 9.22
C HIS A 197 -6.39 -13.10 8.93
N VAL A 198 -5.62 -11.99 8.91
CA VAL A 198 -4.15 -12.06 8.80
C VAL A 198 -3.57 -12.99 9.88
N LYS A 199 -3.98 -12.81 11.13
CA LYS A 199 -3.52 -13.65 12.25
C LYS A 199 -3.85 -15.13 12.06
N ARG A 200 -5.00 -15.48 11.46
CA ARG A 200 -5.34 -16.86 11.12
C ARG A 200 -4.41 -17.45 10.08
N LEU A 201 -3.82 -16.65 9.21
CA LEU A 201 -2.90 -17.09 8.17
C LEU A 201 -1.43 -17.18 8.66
N MET A 202 -1.17 -16.83 9.92
CA MET A 202 0.17 -16.86 10.52
C MET A 202 0.45 -18.14 11.29
N THR A 203 1.70 -18.59 11.18
CA THR A 203 2.42 -19.41 12.16
C THR A 203 2.89 -18.54 13.33
N ASP A 204 3.50 -19.14 14.34
CA ASP A 204 4.06 -18.38 15.46
C ASP A 204 5.40 -17.70 15.10
N GLU A 205 6.08 -18.14 14.02
CA GLU A 205 7.31 -17.51 13.49
C GLU A 205 7.05 -16.51 12.37
N SER A 206 5.78 -16.31 11.98
CA SER A 206 5.44 -15.49 10.84
C SER A 206 5.77 -14.01 11.07
N VAL A 207 6.38 -13.38 10.08
CA VAL A 207 6.64 -11.94 10.07
C VAL A 207 5.52 -11.24 9.30
N PHE A 208 4.74 -10.42 10.00
CA PHE A 208 3.75 -9.56 9.37
C PHE A 208 4.30 -8.14 9.22
N VAL A 209 4.42 -7.68 7.97
CA VAL A 209 4.72 -6.28 7.65
C VAL A 209 3.44 -5.58 7.23
N CYS A 210 3.04 -4.55 7.95
CA CYS A 210 1.86 -3.75 7.67
C CYS A 210 2.26 -2.30 7.44
N GLU A 211 1.77 -1.68 6.37
CA GLU A 211 2.05 -0.29 6.04
C GLU A 211 0.78 0.46 5.68
N VAL A 212 0.58 1.64 6.27
CA VAL A 212 -0.57 2.53 6.04
C VAL A 212 -0.10 3.97 5.91
N PRO A 213 -0.81 4.85 5.17
CA PRO A 213 -0.57 6.28 5.20
C PRO A 213 -0.63 6.86 6.62
N VAL A 214 0.21 7.87 6.88
CA VAL A 214 0.07 8.74 8.04
C VAL A 214 -1.03 9.75 7.75
N GLU A 215 -2.20 9.57 8.35
CA GLU A 215 -3.35 10.45 8.17
C GLU A 215 -3.92 10.84 9.54
N ASP A 216 -3.11 11.55 10.32
CA ASP A 216 -3.51 12.07 11.63
C ASP A 216 -4.45 13.27 11.47
N VAL A 217 -5.73 12.94 11.30
CA VAL A 217 -6.81 13.91 11.08
C VAL A 217 -6.86 14.94 12.20
N LYS A 218 -6.58 14.56 13.45
CA LYS A 218 -6.63 15.45 14.60
C LYS A 218 -5.65 16.62 14.45
N ASN A 219 -4.42 16.33 14.00
CA ASN A 219 -3.33 17.30 13.98
C ASN A 219 -3.20 18.03 12.63
N HIS A 220 -3.82 17.52 11.56
CA HIS A 220 -3.67 18.05 10.21
C HIS A 220 -5.01 18.36 9.51
N ILE A 221 -6.00 18.88 10.26
CA ILE A 221 -7.34 19.21 9.74
C ILE A 221 -7.28 20.14 8.50
N SER A 222 -6.40 21.15 8.50
CA SER A 222 -6.29 22.17 7.44
C SER A 222 -5.43 21.76 6.25
N GLN A 223 -4.69 20.65 6.33
CA GLN A 223 -3.79 20.16 5.29
C GLN A 223 -4.31 18.87 4.63
N ARG A 224 -5.61 18.59 4.80
CA ARG A 224 -6.25 17.42 4.20
C ARG A 224 -6.30 17.60 2.69
N ASN A 225 -5.46 16.85 1.98
CA ASN A 225 -5.62 16.63 0.56
C ASN A 225 -6.77 15.65 0.32
N ALA A 226 -7.16 15.48 -0.93
CA ALA A 226 -8.10 14.43 -1.28
C ALA A 226 -7.57 13.05 -0.87
N VAL A 227 -8.33 12.39 -0.01
CA VAL A 227 -7.97 11.12 0.62
C VAL A 227 -8.78 9.95 0.07
N ILE A 228 -9.50 10.13 -1.05
CA ILE A 228 -10.12 8.99 -1.75
C ILE A 228 -9.03 8.07 -2.30
N PRO A 229 -9.14 6.74 -2.16
CA PRO A 229 -10.29 6.00 -1.63
C PRO A 229 -10.08 5.47 -0.19
N HIS A 230 -9.34 6.18 0.66
CA HIS A 230 -9.14 5.78 2.06
C HIS A 230 -10.42 5.99 2.86
N LEU A 231 -10.87 4.93 3.52
CA LEU A 231 -12.04 4.89 4.40
C LEU A 231 -11.66 4.96 5.89
N SER A 232 -10.42 4.58 6.19
CA SER A 232 -9.84 4.53 7.54
C SER A 232 -8.51 5.29 7.53
N HIS A 233 -8.36 6.26 8.43
CA HIS A 233 -7.25 7.20 8.47
C HIS A 233 -6.47 7.00 9.76
N PHE A 234 -5.23 6.54 9.65
CA PHE A 234 -4.44 6.13 10.80
C PHE A 234 -3.47 7.22 11.25
N SER A 235 -3.54 7.57 12.53
CA SER A 235 -2.40 8.09 13.28
C SER A 235 -1.49 6.94 13.73
N GLU A 236 -0.25 7.25 14.13
CA GLU A 236 0.68 6.29 14.71
C GLU A 236 0.09 5.56 15.93
N LYS A 237 -0.55 6.33 16.82
CA LYS A 237 -1.20 5.78 18.01
C LYS A 237 -2.38 4.86 17.65
N SER A 238 -3.23 5.25 16.70
CA SER A 238 -4.36 4.41 16.30
C SER A 238 -3.91 3.14 15.57
N PHE A 239 -2.85 3.22 14.78
CA PHE A 239 -2.29 2.07 14.08
C PHE A 239 -1.72 1.03 15.05
N ALA A 240 -0.94 1.48 16.04
CA ALA A 240 -0.44 0.62 17.10
C ALA A 240 -1.57 -0.07 17.87
N ILE A 241 -2.59 0.70 18.31
CA ILE A 241 -3.74 0.15 19.03
C ILE A 241 -4.49 -0.89 18.18
N ALA A 242 -4.68 -0.63 16.88
CA ALA A 242 -5.38 -1.55 15.98
C ALA A 242 -4.68 -2.92 15.91
N LEU A 243 -3.35 -2.92 15.75
CA LEU A 243 -2.54 -4.14 15.73
C LEU A 243 -2.55 -4.86 17.09
N GLU A 244 -2.34 -4.13 18.18
CA GLU A 244 -2.30 -4.72 19.53
C GLU A 244 -3.65 -5.35 19.92
N HIS A 245 -4.77 -4.67 19.63
CA HIS A 245 -6.12 -5.18 19.89
C HIS A 245 -6.46 -6.40 19.03
N ALA A 246 -5.93 -6.48 17.80
CA ALA A 246 -6.04 -7.68 16.99
C ALA A 246 -5.12 -8.83 17.46
N GLY A 247 -4.38 -8.63 18.55
CA GLY A 247 -3.55 -9.65 19.18
C GLY A 247 -2.23 -9.87 18.45
N PHE A 248 -1.67 -8.80 17.89
CA PHE A 248 -0.29 -8.76 17.40
C PHE A 248 0.66 -8.24 18.48
N GLU A 249 1.90 -8.73 18.45
CA GLU A 249 3.02 -8.16 19.18
C GLU A 249 3.86 -7.31 18.22
N ILE A 250 3.82 -5.99 18.39
CA ILE A 250 4.57 -5.06 17.55
C ILE A 250 6.05 -5.12 17.95
N LYS A 251 6.94 -5.50 17.03
CA LYS A 251 8.39 -5.48 17.23
C LYS A 251 9.04 -4.22 16.69
N PHE A 252 8.37 -3.57 15.73
CA PHE A 252 8.81 -2.32 15.15
C PHE A 252 7.64 -1.52 14.62
N ILE A 253 7.71 -0.21 14.77
CA ILE A 253 6.84 0.77 14.12
C ILE A 253 7.68 2.02 13.81
N GLY A 254 7.58 2.54 12.60
CA GLY A 254 8.27 3.76 12.21
C GLY A 254 7.60 4.42 11.01
N ARG A 255 7.81 5.72 10.83
CA ARG A 255 7.33 6.43 9.63
C ARG A 255 8.43 6.46 8.57
N ALA A 256 8.07 6.15 7.33
CA ALA A 256 8.97 6.14 6.19
C ALA A 256 8.35 6.90 5.00
N GLY A 257 9.14 7.09 3.95
CA GLY A 257 8.74 7.83 2.75
C GLY A 257 9.08 9.31 2.81
N LYS A 258 9.00 9.97 1.65
CA LYS A 258 9.24 11.42 1.49
C LYS A 258 8.17 12.21 2.22
N SER A 259 8.51 13.38 2.76
CA SER A 259 7.51 14.26 3.37
C SER A 259 6.47 14.72 2.33
N THR A 260 5.29 15.14 2.79
CA THR A 260 4.23 15.67 1.90
C THR A 260 4.76 16.87 1.09
N GLU A 261 5.54 17.75 1.72
CA GLU A 261 6.15 18.92 1.08
C GLU A 261 7.19 18.53 0.02
N GLU A 262 8.02 17.51 0.30
CA GLU A 262 8.96 16.95 -0.67
C GLU A 262 8.22 16.28 -1.86
N TRP A 263 7.09 15.60 -1.59
CA TRP A 263 6.28 14.98 -2.64
C TRP A 263 5.67 16.03 -3.58
N TRP A 264 5.11 17.13 -3.04
CA TRP A 264 4.58 18.22 -3.85
C TRP A 264 5.67 18.90 -4.69
N GLN A 265 6.84 19.18 -4.10
CA GLN A 265 7.99 19.73 -4.84
C GLN A 265 8.44 18.81 -5.97
N GLU A 266 8.42 17.49 -5.74
CA GLU A 266 8.77 16.51 -6.77
C GLU A 266 7.71 16.43 -7.87
N GLN A 267 6.41 16.46 -7.56
CA GLN A 267 5.34 16.51 -8.57
C GLN A 267 5.41 17.78 -9.42
N GLU A 268 5.71 18.94 -8.83
CA GLU A 268 5.97 20.20 -9.54
C GLU A 268 7.23 20.09 -10.43
N SER A 269 8.26 19.39 -9.97
CA SER A 269 9.48 19.15 -10.74
C SER A 269 9.24 18.19 -11.92
N ILE A 270 8.46 17.12 -11.72
CA ILE A 270 8.11 16.14 -12.76
C ILE A 270 7.20 16.78 -13.82
N THR A 271 6.27 17.64 -13.42
CA THR A 271 5.45 18.42 -14.39
C THR A 271 6.31 19.37 -15.21
N ARG A 272 7.30 20.06 -14.60
CA ARG A 272 8.30 20.87 -15.34
C ARG A 272 9.17 20.02 -16.28
N ILE A 273 9.65 18.86 -15.83
CA ILE A 273 10.49 17.95 -16.63
C ILE A 273 9.69 17.36 -17.80
N ASN A 274 8.41 16.99 -17.59
CA ASN A 274 7.54 16.50 -18.66
C ASN A 274 7.24 17.58 -19.71
N GLY A 275 7.14 18.86 -19.30
CA GLY A 275 7.09 20.00 -20.21
C GLY A 275 8.36 20.11 -21.08
N ILE A 276 9.54 19.86 -20.51
CA ILE A 276 10.82 19.86 -21.25
C ILE A 276 11.00 18.58 -22.09
N ALA A 277 10.48 17.43 -21.65
CA ALA A 277 10.52 16.17 -22.37
C ALA A 277 9.62 16.19 -23.63
N ALA A 278 8.50 16.93 -23.59
CA ALA A 278 7.68 17.21 -24.77
C ALA A 278 8.47 17.97 -25.85
N ILE A 279 9.36 18.89 -25.45
CA ILE A 279 10.28 19.62 -26.35
C ILE A 279 11.37 18.68 -26.89
N ARG A 280 11.92 17.77 -26.07
CA ARG A 280 12.93 16.78 -26.50
C ARG A 280 12.40 15.71 -27.44
N LYS A 281 11.11 15.35 -27.37
CA LYS A 281 10.46 14.43 -28.33
C LYS A 281 10.50 14.96 -29.77
N PHE A 282 10.66 16.27 -29.96
CA PHE A 282 10.82 16.89 -31.27
C PHE A 282 12.23 16.67 -31.87
N ILE A 283 13.23 16.33 -31.06
CA ILE A 283 14.63 16.19 -31.47
C ILE A 283 15.05 14.72 -31.64
N ALA A 284 14.35 13.78 -30.99
CA ALA A 284 14.68 12.34 -31.01
C ALA A 284 14.28 11.58 -32.30
N GLY A 285 13.86 12.29 -33.36
CA GLY A 285 13.52 11.72 -34.67
C GLY A 285 14.71 11.23 -35.51
N LEU A 286 15.93 11.41 -35.03
CA LEU A 286 17.16 10.95 -35.68
C LEU A 286 18.00 10.20 -34.65
N PHE A 287 18.10 8.87 -34.70
CA PHE A 287 19.37 8.11 -34.56
C PHE A 287 19.13 6.58 -34.66
N PRO A 288 20.03 5.79 -35.33
CA PRO A 288 19.75 4.43 -35.81
C PRO A 288 20.07 3.27 -34.86
N LYS A 289 19.60 2.08 -35.26
CA LYS A 289 19.37 0.79 -34.57
C LYS A 289 20.56 0.04 -33.90
N PHE A 290 21.70 0.65 -33.56
CA PHE A 290 22.88 -0.12 -33.11
C PHE A 290 23.04 -0.33 -31.58
N ILE A 291 22.17 0.25 -30.74
CA ILE A 291 22.21 0.06 -29.27
C ILE A 291 21.37 -1.15 -28.84
N LYS A 292 21.61 -2.32 -29.45
CA LYS A 292 21.07 -3.61 -28.94
C LYS A 292 22.12 -4.47 -28.26
N LYS A 293 23.41 -4.16 -28.43
CA LYS A 293 24.54 -4.95 -27.89
C LYS A 293 25.13 -4.39 -26.57
N ALA A 294 24.87 -3.12 -26.24
CA ALA A 294 25.30 -2.50 -24.98
C ALA A 294 24.44 -2.89 -23.77
N VAL A 295 23.22 -3.41 -24.00
CA VAL A 295 22.27 -3.83 -22.95
C VAL A 295 22.74 -5.07 -22.19
N ARG A 296 23.68 -5.86 -22.74
CA ARG A 296 24.24 -7.06 -22.09
C ARG A 296 25.19 -6.80 -20.91
N ARG A 297 25.49 -5.54 -20.60
CA ARG A 297 26.45 -5.17 -19.54
C ARG A 297 25.79 -4.52 -18.32
N ILE A 298 24.47 -4.48 -18.26
CA ILE A 298 23.71 -3.86 -17.16
C ILE A 298 23.23 -4.98 -16.22
N TYR A 299 23.50 -4.79 -14.92
CA TYR A 299 23.03 -5.55 -13.74
C TYR A 299 23.89 -6.74 -13.25
N LYS A 300 24.99 -6.41 -12.55
CA LYS A 300 25.42 -7.15 -11.34
C LYS A 300 24.58 -6.64 -10.15
N PRO A 301 24.22 -7.48 -9.17
CA PRO A 301 23.48 -7.02 -7.99
C PRO A 301 24.40 -6.08 -7.19
N PHE A 302 23.92 -4.84 -7.02
CA PHE A 302 24.45 -3.73 -6.20
C PHE A 302 25.93 -3.81 -5.79
N THR A 303 26.81 -3.20 -6.59
CA THR A 303 28.17 -2.87 -6.16
C THR A 303 28.19 -1.49 -5.48
N GLY A 304 28.72 -1.43 -4.26
CA GLY A 304 29.32 -0.27 -3.58
C GLY A 304 28.58 1.09 -3.66
N PRO A 305 28.79 1.94 -4.68
CA PRO A 305 28.20 3.28 -4.73
C PRO A 305 26.66 3.31 -4.83
N ASP A 306 26.06 2.32 -5.49
CA ASP A 306 24.60 2.29 -5.68
C ASP A 306 23.83 1.85 -4.44
N ILE A 307 24.42 1.05 -3.54
CA ILE A 307 23.73 0.66 -2.30
C ILE A 307 23.60 1.85 -1.34
N PHE A 308 24.59 2.75 -1.29
CA PHE A 308 24.47 3.99 -0.49
C PHE A 308 23.38 4.91 -1.03
N ASN A 309 23.21 4.98 -2.36
CA ASN A 309 22.11 5.74 -2.98
C ASN A 309 20.74 5.10 -2.75
N VAL A 310 20.65 3.77 -2.69
CA VAL A 310 19.40 3.07 -2.33
C VAL A 310 19.08 3.26 -0.86
N LEU A 311 20.06 3.12 0.04
CA LEU A 311 19.85 3.30 1.49
C LEU A 311 19.62 4.76 1.87
N SER A 312 20.05 5.72 1.03
CA SER A 312 19.72 7.13 1.20
C SER A 312 18.29 7.48 0.73
N ASN A 313 17.58 6.54 0.09
CA ASN A 313 16.17 6.71 -0.23
C ASN A 313 15.33 6.76 1.06
N ARG A 314 14.34 7.67 1.10
CA ARG A 314 13.45 7.87 2.24
C ARG A 314 12.62 6.64 2.61
N ASP A 315 12.42 5.70 1.70
CA ASP A 315 11.73 4.45 1.99
C ASP A 315 12.51 3.56 2.98
N PHE A 316 13.83 3.77 3.11
CA PHE A 316 14.72 3.12 4.09
C PHE A 316 14.98 3.97 5.33
N GLN A 317 14.56 5.25 5.33
CA GLN A 317 14.83 6.18 6.43
C GLN A 317 13.59 6.34 7.28
N TYR A 318 13.67 5.84 8.51
CA TYR A 318 12.62 6.05 9.48
C TYR A 318 12.79 7.41 10.16
N SER A 319 11.85 8.32 9.93
CA SER A 319 11.89 9.69 10.44
C SER A 319 10.54 10.15 10.94
N SER A 320 10.51 11.21 11.76
CA SER A 320 9.26 11.81 12.21
C SER A 320 8.40 12.37 11.07
N ASN A 321 8.98 12.62 9.89
CA ASN A 321 8.32 13.30 8.77
C ASN A 321 7.89 12.34 7.65
N GLY A 322 8.08 11.03 7.82
CA GLY A 322 7.60 10.04 6.86
C GLY A 322 6.09 10.06 6.71
N VAL A 323 5.60 9.85 5.48
CA VAL A 323 4.18 9.96 5.11
C VAL A 323 3.42 8.64 5.20
N TYR A 324 4.08 7.53 5.49
CA TYR A 324 3.44 6.26 5.78
C TYR A 324 4.07 5.60 7.01
N LEU A 325 3.25 4.93 7.81
CA LEU A 325 3.64 4.11 8.94
C LEU A 325 3.93 2.71 8.45
N ARG A 326 5.03 2.12 8.88
CA ARG A 326 5.38 0.73 8.64
C ARG A 326 5.63 0.03 9.96
N ALA A 327 4.95 -1.09 10.16
CA ALA A 327 5.11 -1.93 11.34
C ALA A 327 5.59 -3.33 10.96
N VAL A 328 6.39 -3.93 11.86
CA VAL A 328 6.64 -5.37 11.87
C VAL A 328 6.03 -5.94 13.13
N ALA A 329 5.20 -6.96 12.97
CA ALA A 329 4.51 -7.59 14.06
C ALA A 329 4.52 -9.12 13.96
N TYR A 330 4.50 -9.75 15.13
CA TYR A 330 4.35 -11.19 15.28
C TYR A 330 2.97 -11.49 15.86
N LYS A 331 2.59 -12.75 15.79
CA LYS A 331 1.42 -13.24 16.49
C LYS A 331 1.69 -13.21 18.00
N LYS A 332 0.87 -12.47 18.76
CA LYS A 332 0.96 -12.50 20.23
C LYS A 332 0.54 -13.89 20.72
N SER A 333 1.42 -14.52 21.49
CA SER A 333 1.24 -15.82 22.14
C SER A 333 0.03 -15.85 23.06
#